data_AF-A0AA35LTJ1-F1
#
_entry.id   AF-A0AA35LTJ1-F1
#
_cell.length_a   1.000
_cell.length_b   1.000
_cell.length_c   1.000
_cell.angle_alpha   90.00
_cell.angle_beta   90.00
_cell.angle_gamma   90.00
#
_symmetry.space_group_name_H-M   'P 1'
#
loop_
_entity.id
_entity.type
_entity.pdbx_description
1 polymer ?
#
loop_
_entity_poly.entity_id
_entity_poly.type
_entity_poly.pdbx_seq_one_letter_code
_entity_poly.pdbx_strand_id
1 'polypeptide(L)'
;MTQPGNQNERPPLGFLATEINFHRPPGDGFNNRTWLFPLIQQVAKGSLLVQLVSKDEYPEDFIENFVKALEILIAKGCVSITTSCGFLAMAQPELSKRLSVPIATSSLLQIPAIQGFLPKGKVPGVITFDGTRLKLKHFQQLGIANAESIPIEGYPDPGELRR
;
A
#
# COMPACT_ATOMS: atom_id res chain seq x y z
N MET A 1 32.69 -4.13 4.11
CA MET A 1 31.59 -3.21 4.45
C MET A 1 31.74 -1.98 3.57
N THR A 2 31.07 -1.94 2.42
CA THR A 2 31.07 -0.77 1.54
C THR A 2 30.35 0.37 2.23
N GLN A 3 31.00 1.53 2.33
CA GLN A 3 30.38 2.78 2.78
C GLN A 3 29.04 2.96 2.05
N PRO A 4 27.92 3.22 2.75
CA PRO A 4 26.68 3.53 2.05
C PRO A 4 26.92 4.82 1.26
N GLY A 5 26.90 4.72 -0.07
CA GLY A 5 26.94 5.88 -0.94
C GLY A 5 25.91 6.92 -0.49
N ASN A 6 26.23 8.20 -0.68
CA ASN A 6 25.42 9.33 -0.22
C ASN A 6 23.95 9.10 -0.62
N GLN A 7 23.05 8.97 0.37
CA GLN A 7 21.64 8.67 0.10
C GLN A 7 21.03 9.68 -0.88
N ASN A 8 21.49 10.93 -0.87
CA ASN A 8 21.01 12.01 -1.75
C ASN A 8 21.29 11.79 -3.24
N GLU A 9 22.14 10.83 -3.62
CA GLU A 9 22.43 10.53 -5.03
C GLU A 9 21.44 9.51 -5.63
N ARG A 10 20.60 8.87 -4.79
CA ARG A 10 19.64 7.85 -5.25
C ARG A 10 18.28 8.49 -5.57
N PRO A 11 17.56 7.98 -6.58
CA PRO A 11 16.20 8.43 -6.87
C PRO A 11 15.27 8.30 -5.64
N PRO A 12 14.45 9.31 -5.32
CA PRO A 12 13.59 9.27 -4.14
C PRO A 12 12.35 8.40 -4.33
N LEU A 13 11.93 7.75 -3.25
CA LEU A 13 10.63 7.09 -3.12
C LEU A 13 9.60 8.07 -2.54
N GLY A 14 8.43 8.17 -3.16
CA GLY A 14 7.28 8.85 -2.60
C GLY A 14 6.54 7.94 -1.62
N PHE A 15 6.15 8.46 -0.47
CA PHE A 15 5.30 7.75 0.48
C PHE A 15 4.06 8.56 0.80
N LEU A 16 2.91 7.98 0.49
CA LEU A 16 1.60 8.53 0.81
C LEU A 16 1.05 7.92 2.10
N ALA A 17 0.94 8.72 3.14
CA ALA A 17 0.26 8.33 4.37
C ALA A 17 -1.21 8.74 4.35
N THR A 18 -2.05 7.87 4.91
CA THR A 18 -3.42 8.22 5.27
C THR A 18 -3.44 9.11 6.51
N GLU A 19 -4.53 9.83 6.73
CA GLU A 19 -4.68 10.74 7.88
C GLU A 19 -4.89 9.95 9.18
N ILE A 20 -3.80 9.38 9.71
CA ILE A 20 -3.77 8.63 10.97
C ILE A 20 -2.54 9.06 11.75
N ASN A 21 -2.74 9.44 13.01
CA ASN A 21 -1.68 9.91 13.89
C ASN A 21 -1.24 8.80 14.84
N PHE A 22 -0.11 8.16 14.57
CA PHE A 22 0.55 7.22 15.48
C PHE A 22 2.07 7.29 15.32
N HIS A 23 2.79 6.79 16.33
CA HIS A 23 4.25 6.75 16.29
C HIS A 23 4.75 5.83 15.16
N ARG A 24 5.61 6.38 14.28
CA ARG A 24 6.19 5.66 13.13
C ARG A 24 7.67 5.36 13.42
N PRO A 25 8.03 4.23 14.04
CA PRO A 25 9.43 3.89 14.33
C PRO A 25 10.21 3.54 13.04
N PRO A 26 11.55 3.48 13.07
CA PRO A 26 12.32 2.87 11.98
C PRO A 26 11.82 1.44 11.71
N GLY A 27 11.59 1.11 10.44
CA GLY A 27 10.87 -0.09 10.00
C GLY A 27 9.47 0.23 9.45
N ASP A 28 8.84 1.33 9.87
CA ASP A 28 7.64 1.85 9.22
C ASP A 28 8.00 2.57 7.91
N GLY A 29 7.26 2.31 6.84
CA GLY A 29 7.55 2.89 5.52
C GLY A 29 7.44 4.42 5.45
N PHE A 30 6.69 5.06 6.34
CA PHE A 30 6.66 6.52 6.46
C PHE A 30 7.91 7.06 7.14
N ASN A 31 8.70 6.27 7.89
CA ASN A 31 9.90 6.76 8.56
C ASN A 31 11.07 6.89 7.55
N ASN A 32 11.70 8.06 7.48
CA ASN A 32 12.86 8.28 6.60
C ASN A 32 14.08 7.40 6.94
N ARG A 33 14.23 6.95 8.19
CA ARG A 33 15.29 6.03 8.64
C ARG A 33 15.07 4.59 8.21
N THR A 34 13.91 4.25 7.64
CA THR A 34 13.61 2.90 7.14
C THR A 34 14.32 2.60 5.83
N TRP A 35 14.59 3.62 5.02
CA TRP A 35 15.04 3.46 3.65
C TRP A 35 16.53 3.76 3.49
N LEU A 36 17.17 3.08 2.54
CA LEU A 36 18.55 3.34 2.14
C LEU A 36 18.64 4.37 0.98
N PHE A 37 17.53 5.03 0.68
CA PHE A 37 17.35 6.02 -0.37
C PHE A 37 16.40 7.12 0.14
N PRO A 38 16.36 8.30 -0.47
CA PRO A 38 15.58 9.41 0.04
C PRO A 38 14.08 9.12 -0.01
N LEU A 39 13.36 9.58 1.01
CA LEU A 39 11.91 9.43 1.14
C LEU A 39 11.25 10.81 1.06
N ILE A 40 10.27 10.96 0.17
CA ILE A 40 9.40 12.14 0.11
C ILE A 40 8.06 11.74 0.73
N GLN A 41 7.70 12.39 1.83
CA GLN A 41 6.48 12.08 2.57
C GLN A 41 5.36 13.04 2.20
N GLN A 42 4.15 12.51 2.08
CA GLN A 42 2.94 13.31 1.91
C GLN A 42 1.77 12.63 2.64
N VAL A 43 0.92 13.45 3.26
CA VAL A 43 -0.34 12.97 3.86
C VAL A 43 -1.49 13.31 2.92
N ALA A 44 -2.36 12.33 2.64
CA ALA A 44 -3.64 12.54 1.99
C ALA A 44 -4.67 13.04 3.03
N LYS A 45 -4.87 14.35 3.14
CA LYS A 45 -5.87 14.90 4.07
C LYS A 45 -7.28 14.43 3.70
N GLY A 46 -8.11 14.13 4.70
CA GLY A 46 -9.46 13.61 4.51
C GLY A 46 -9.54 12.10 4.24
N SER A 47 -8.43 11.36 4.31
CA SER A 47 -8.39 9.91 4.09
C SER A 47 -8.57 9.12 5.39
N LEU A 48 -9.78 9.19 5.96
CA LEU A 48 -10.09 8.46 7.19
C LEU A 48 -10.12 6.94 6.95
N LEU A 49 -9.53 6.17 7.88
CA LEU A 49 -9.43 4.71 7.77
C LEU A 49 -10.78 4.02 7.50
N VAL A 50 -11.85 4.50 8.15
CA VAL A 50 -13.21 3.95 7.98
C VAL A 50 -13.69 4.01 6.53
N GLN A 51 -13.29 5.04 5.78
CA GLN A 51 -13.67 5.20 4.36
C GLN A 51 -12.90 4.22 3.47
N LEU A 52 -11.68 3.85 3.85
CA LEU A 52 -10.82 2.94 3.10
C LEU A 52 -11.26 1.48 3.27
N VAL A 53 -11.61 1.09 4.50
CA VAL A 53 -11.90 -0.31 4.88
C VAL A 53 -13.34 -0.70 4.60
N SER A 54 -14.28 0.25 4.58
CA SER A 54 -15.72 -0.05 4.54
C SER A 54 -16.36 0.00 3.16
N LYS A 55 -15.59 0.33 2.10
CA LYS A 55 -16.15 0.61 0.78
C LYS A 55 -15.67 -0.39 -0.25
N ASP A 56 -16.63 -0.97 -0.99
CA ASP A 56 -16.34 -1.76 -2.18
C ASP A 56 -15.98 -0.90 -3.39
N GLU A 57 -16.17 0.42 -3.32
CA GLU A 57 -15.88 1.39 -4.38
C GLU A 57 -15.61 2.76 -3.77
N TYR A 58 -14.63 3.47 -4.34
CA TYR A 58 -14.29 4.81 -3.91
C TYR A 58 -14.98 5.86 -4.79
N PRO A 59 -15.66 6.86 -4.21
CA PRO A 59 -16.19 7.99 -4.97
C PRO A 59 -15.08 8.71 -5.73
N GLU A 60 -15.42 9.30 -6.88
CA GLU A 60 -14.47 10.04 -7.72
C GLU A 60 -13.73 11.14 -6.94
N ASP A 61 -14.45 11.95 -6.15
CA ASP A 61 -13.85 12.99 -5.31
C ASP A 61 -12.85 12.44 -4.29
N PHE A 62 -13.05 11.21 -3.83
CA PHE A 62 -12.11 10.55 -2.93
C PHE A 62 -10.82 10.20 -3.68
N ILE A 63 -10.92 9.59 -4.86
CA ILE A 63 -9.77 9.30 -5.73
C ILE A 63 -9.02 10.59 -6.09
N GLU A 64 -9.73 11.64 -6.47
CA GLU A 64 -9.14 12.95 -6.80
C GLU A 64 -8.32 13.54 -5.64
N ASN A 65 -8.76 13.35 -4.40
CA ASN A 65 -7.97 13.78 -3.24
C ASN A 65 -6.65 13.02 -3.12
N PHE A 66 -6.63 11.72 -3.43
CA PHE A 66 -5.39 10.95 -3.50
C PHE A 66 -4.51 11.42 -4.65
N VAL A 67 -5.05 11.60 -5.85
CA VAL A 67 -4.31 12.07 -7.04
C VAL A 67 -3.61 13.39 -6.74
N LYS A 68 -4.30 14.38 -6.15
CA LYS A 68 -3.69 15.67 -5.78
C LYS A 68 -2.52 15.51 -4.81
N ALA A 69 -2.64 14.62 -3.82
CA ALA A 69 -1.55 14.35 -2.89
C ALA A 69 -0.37 13.63 -3.56
N LEU A 70 -0.65 12.72 -4.49
CA LEU A 70 0.37 11.98 -5.25
C LEU A 70 1.12 12.89 -6.23
N GLU A 71 0.43 13.81 -6.90
CA GLU A 71 1.06 14.81 -7.78
C GLU A 71 2.02 15.74 -7.02
N ILE A 72 1.76 16.03 -5.73
CA ILE A 72 2.72 16.75 -4.89
C ILE A 72 4.02 15.94 -4.69
N LEU A 73 3.92 14.61 -4.53
CA LEU A 73 5.11 13.74 -4.43
C LEU A 73 5.90 13.73 -5.75
N ILE A 74 5.19 13.64 -6.88
CA ILE A 74 5.77 13.65 -8.23
C ILE A 74 6.46 14.98 -8.51
N ALA A 75 5.81 16.11 -8.20
CA ALA A 75 6.38 17.45 -8.36
C ALA A 75 7.63 17.67 -7.50
N LYS A 76 7.76 16.94 -6.38
CA LYS A 76 8.97 16.93 -5.54
C LYS A 76 10.05 15.96 -6.04
N GLY A 77 9.79 15.21 -7.10
CA GLY A 77 10.79 14.43 -7.84
C GLY A 77 10.83 12.93 -7.51
N CYS A 78 9.83 12.34 -6.84
CA CYS A 78 9.82 10.90 -6.62
C CYS A 78 9.72 10.13 -7.95
N VAL A 79 10.40 8.98 -8.04
CA VAL A 79 10.37 8.12 -9.24
C VAL A 79 9.40 6.94 -9.12
N SER A 80 8.86 6.72 -7.93
CA SER A 80 7.83 5.72 -7.62
C SER A 80 7.13 6.10 -6.33
N ILE A 81 5.95 5.54 -6.08
CA ILE A 81 5.15 5.84 -4.89
C ILE A 81 4.67 4.55 -4.20
N THR A 82 4.66 4.56 -2.87
CA THR A 82 4.03 3.52 -2.05
C THR A 82 3.18 4.11 -0.92
N THR A 83 2.46 3.25 -0.19
CA THR A 83 1.60 3.62 0.94
C THR A 83 1.57 2.48 1.98
N SER A 84 1.02 2.74 3.17
CA SER A 84 0.86 1.73 4.23
C SER A 84 -0.51 1.04 4.27
N CYS A 85 -1.56 1.64 3.70
CA CYS A 85 -2.92 1.08 3.86
C CYS A 85 -3.24 0.09 2.73
N GLY A 86 -3.18 -1.21 3.03
CA GLY A 86 -3.41 -2.27 2.03
C GLY A 86 -4.82 -2.28 1.39
N PHE A 87 -5.80 -1.61 1.98
CA PHE A 87 -7.15 -1.45 1.41
C PHE A 87 -7.21 -0.49 0.22
N LEU A 88 -6.19 0.38 0.05
CA LEU A 88 -6.02 1.16 -1.18
C LEU A 88 -5.76 0.28 -2.43
N ALA A 89 -5.70 -1.05 -2.28
CA ALA A 89 -5.77 -2.02 -3.36
C ALA A 89 -6.91 -1.69 -4.35
N MET A 90 -8.07 -1.27 -3.84
CA MET A 90 -9.23 -0.91 -4.67
C MET A 90 -8.98 0.29 -5.59
N ALA A 91 -8.06 1.19 -5.22
CA ALA A 91 -7.72 2.38 -6.00
C ALA A 91 -6.56 2.14 -6.99
N GLN A 92 -5.92 0.96 -6.96
CA GLN A 92 -4.69 0.71 -7.73
C GLN A 92 -4.84 1.01 -9.22
N PRO A 93 -5.86 0.51 -9.95
CA PRO A 93 -5.93 0.73 -11.40
C PRO A 93 -6.15 2.19 -11.75
N GLU A 94 -7.03 2.86 -11.01
CA GLU A 94 -7.39 4.24 -11.28
C GLU A 94 -6.23 5.19 -10.99
N LEU A 95 -5.54 4.99 -9.87
CA LEU A 95 -4.34 5.78 -9.54
C LEU A 95 -3.22 5.51 -10.55
N SER A 96 -2.95 4.25 -10.89
CA SER A 96 -1.88 3.92 -11.86
C SER A 96 -2.11 4.52 -13.24
N LYS A 97 -3.38 4.68 -13.65
CA LYS A 97 -3.76 5.28 -14.93
C LYS A 97 -3.54 6.80 -14.95
N ARG A 98 -3.65 7.48 -13.80
CA ARG A 98 -3.60 8.95 -13.69
C ARG A 98 -2.19 9.49 -13.43
N LEU A 99 -1.29 8.68 -12.86
CA LEU A 99 0.04 9.14 -12.45
C LEU A 99 1.09 8.89 -13.54
N SER A 100 2.11 9.75 -13.58
CA SER A 100 3.26 9.63 -14.49
C SER A 100 4.37 8.71 -13.98
N VAL A 101 4.29 8.27 -12.71
CA VAL A 101 5.23 7.35 -12.07
C VAL A 101 4.48 6.14 -11.49
N PRO A 102 5.12 4.97 -11.35
CA PRO A 102 4.46 3.80 -10.79
C PRO A 102 4.07 3.99 -9.32
N ILE A 103 2.91 3.45 -8.95
CA ILE A 103 2.41 3.39 -7.57
C ILE A 103 2.16 1.94 -7.16
N ALA A 104 2.50 1.59 -5.93
CA ALA A 104 2.11 0.34 -5.29
C ALA A 104 1.21 0.64 -4.07
N THR A 105 -0.09 0.38 -4.18
CA THR A 105 -1.05 0.74 -3.13
C THR A 105 -1.21 -0.32 -2.04
N SER A 106 -0.71 -1.53 -2.26
CA SER A 106 -0.92 -2.66 -1.35
C SER A 106 0.20 -3.70 -1.45
N SER A 107 0.50 -4.34 -0.31
CA SER A 107 1.40 -5.51 -0.28
C SER A 107 0.86 -6.69 -1.08
N LEU A 108 -0.45 -6.75 -1.32
CA LEU A 108 -1.11 -7.78 -2.13
C LEU A 108 -0.57 -7.83 -3.57
N LEU A 109 -0.02 -6.74 -4.10
CA LEU A 109 0.66 -6.73 -5.41
C LEU A 109 1.84 -7.71 -5.50
N GLN A 110 2.37 -8.19 -4.38
CA GLN A 110 3.45 -9.19 -4.36
C GLN A 110 2.95 -10.61 -4.65
N ILE A 111 1.64 -10.86 -4.58
CA ILE A 111 1.06 -12.20 -4.73
C ILE A 111 1.47 -12.90 -6.03
N PRO A 112 1.42 -12.27 -7.23
CA PRO A 112 1.82 -12.93 -8.46
C PRO A 112 3.29 -13.37 -8.44
N ALA A 113 4.18 -12.54 -7.89
CA ALA A 113 5.59 -12.88 -7.75
C ALA A 113 5.78 -14.06 -6.78
N ILE A 114 5.05 -14.06 -5.66
CA ILE A 114 5.10 -15.15 -4.67
C ILE A 114 4.60 -16.46 -5.27
N GLN A 115 3.47 -16.44 -5.98
CA GLN A 115 2.93 -17.60 -6.67
C GLN A 115 3.94 -18.23 -7.63
N GLY A 116 4.77 -17.42 -8.29
CA GLY A 116 5.75 -17.88 -9.27
C GLY A 116 6.86 -18.78 -8.73
N PHE A 117 7.16 -18.73 -7.42
CA PHE A 117 8.22 -19.55 -6.81
C PHE A 117 7.71 -20.56 -5.77
N LEU A 118 6.40 -20.65 -5.55
CA LEU A 118 5.83 -21.64 -4.63
C LEU A 118 5.78 -23.05 -5.28
N PRO A 119 5.94 -24.13 -4.51
CA PRO A 119 5.73 -25.48 -5.00
C PRO A 119 4.32 -25.69 -5.56
N LYS A 120 4.16 -26.63 -6.50
CA LYS A 120 2.86 -26.99 -7.07
C LYS A 120 1.84 -27.31 -5.96
N GLY A 121 0.66 -26.72 -6.05
CA GLY A 121 -0.42 -26.90 -5.08
C GLY A 121 -0.31 -26.07 -3.80
N LYS A 122 0.69 -25.17 -3.70
CA LYS A 122 0.79 -24.17 -2.63
C LYS A 122 0.31 -22.81 -3.13
N VAL A 123 -0.28 -22.05 -2.21
CA VAL A 123 -0.78 -20.68 -2.45
C VAL A 123 -0.25 -19.75 -1.36
N PRO A 124 -0.08 -18.45 -1.63
CA PRO A 124 0.22 -17.46 -0.60
C PRO A 124 -0.96 -17.34 0.37
N GLY A 125 -0.68 -17.16 1.66
CA GLY A 125 -1.69 -16.79 2.65
C GLY A 125 -1.64 -15.30 2.98
N VAL A 126 -2.78 -14.70 3.26
CA VAL A 126 -2.89 -13.28 3.61
C VAL A 126 -3.37 -13.13 5.06
N ILE A 127 -2.59 -12.41 5.86
CA ILE A 127 -3.00 -11.96 7.19
C ILE A 127 -3.38 -10.48 7.08
N THR A 128 -4.56 -10.13 7.56
CA THR A 128 -5.11 -8.77 7.48
C THR A 128 -5.64 -8.31 8.84
N PHE A 129 -5.79 -7.00 9.00
CA PHE A 129 -6.42 -6.42 10.18
C PHE A 129 -7.85 -6.93 10.37
N ASP A 130 -8.62 -7.03 9.27
CA ASP A 130 -10.00 -7.48 9.29
C ASP A 130 -10.29 -8.41 8.10
N GLY A 131 -10.33 -9.72 8.38
CA GLY A 131 -10.64 -10.75 7.39
C GLY A 131 -12.07 -10.67 6.85
N THR A 132 -12.97 -10.02 7.59
CA THR A 132 -14.35 -9.80 7.13
C THR A 132 -14.44 -8.66 6.11
N ARG A 133 -13.42 -7.81 5.98
CA ARG A 133 -13.40 -6.65 5.08
C ARG A 133 -12.57 -6.87 3.83
N LEU A 134 -11.49 -7.65 3.91
CA LEU A 134 -10.68 -7.96 2.73
C LEU A 134 -11.39 -9.00 1.84
N LYS A 135 -12.09 -8.51 0.81
CA LYS A 135 -12.88 -9.31 -0.14
C LYS A 135 -12.12 -9.64 -1.42
N LEU A 136 -12.63 -10.64 -2.15
CA LEU A 136 -12.19 -11.05 -3.49
C LEU A 136 -11.99 -9.86 -4.45
N LYS A 137 -12.88 -8.85 -4.39
CA LYS A 137 -12.81 -7.64 -5.22
C LYS A 137 -11.47 -6.90 -5.10
N HIS A 138 -10.85 -6.89 -3.91
CA HIS A 138 -9.53 -6.27 -3.70
C HIS A 138 -8.44 -6.94 -4.53
N PHE A 139 -8.49 -8.26 -4.64
CA PHE A 139 -7.52 -9.03 -5.43
C PHE A 139 -7.78 -8.87 -6.93
N GLN A 140 -9.05 -8.83 -7.33
CA GLN A 140 -9.46 -8.62 -8.71
C GLN A 140 -9.02 -7.25 -9.23
N GLN A 141 -9.13 -6.19 -8.42
CA GLN A 141 -8.62 -4.85 -8.78
C GLN A 141 -7.09 -4.83 -8.97
N LEU A 142 -6.37 -5.76 -8.35
CA LEU A 142 -4.93 -5.92 -8.52
C LEU A 142 -4.55 -6.87 -9.66
N GLY A 143 -5.53 -7.40 -10.41
CA GLY A 143 -5.28 -8.38 -11.48
C GLY A 143 -4.78 -9.73 -10.99
N ILE A 144 -5.02 -10.08 -9.72
CA ILE A 144 -4.55 -11.33 -9.13
C ILE A 144 -5.46 -12.49 -9.56
N ALA A 145 -4.88 -13.45 -10.28
CA ALA A 145 -5.58 -14.66 -10.71
C ALA A 145 -5.79 -15.66 -9.54
N ASN A 146 -6.85 -16.47 -9.64
CA ASN A 146 -7.22 -17.50 -8.66
C ASN A 146 -7.37 -16.95 -7.23
N ALA A 147 -7.86 -15.72 -7.10
CA ALA A 147 -7.95 -15.06 -5.81
C ALA A 147 -8.91 -15.78 -4.84
N GLU A 148 -9.84 -16.61 -5.34
CA GLU A 148 -10.70 -17.46 -4.52
C GLU A 148 -9.92 -18.54 -3.75
N SER A 149 -8.72 -18.89 -4.23
CA SER A 149 -7.87 -19.92 -3.61
C SER A 149 -6.95 -19.37 -2.52
N ILE A 150 -6.91 -18.05 -2.33
CA ILE A 150 -6.01 -17.39 -1.37
C ILE A 150 -6.68 -17.38 0.00
N PRO A 151 -6.15 -18.11 1.00
CA PRO A 151 -6.67 -18.05 2.36
C PRO A 151 -6.39 -16.66 2.96
N ILE A 152 -7.42 -16.09 3.59
CA ILE A 152 -7.38 -14.78 4.24
C ILE A 152 -7.77 -14.97 5.69
N GLU A 153 -6.90 -14.54 6.61
CA GLU A 153 -7.17 -14.56 8.03
C GLU A 153 -7.05 -13.17 8.65
N GLY A 154 -8.04 -12.83 9.48
CA GLY A 154 -8.05 -11.61 10.27
C GLY A 154 -7.44 -11.82 11.65
N TYR A 155 -7.23 -10.74 12.41
CA TYR A 155 -6.95 -10.90 13.84
C TYR A 155 -8.15 -11.51 14.57
N PRO A 156 -7.93 -12.46 15.49
CA PRO A 156 -8.99 -13.09 16.27
C PRO A 156 -9.72 -12.06 17.13
N ASP A 157 -11.00 -12.33 17.39
CA ASP A 157 -11.85 -11.54 18.27
C ASP A 157 -12.46 -12.47 19.35
N PRO A 158 -12.06 -12.37 20.63
CA PRO A 158 -11.14 -11.38 21.19
C PRO A 158 -9.66 -11.66 20.88
N GLY A 159 -8.81 -10.61 20.91
CA GLY A 159 -7.36 -10.74 20.76
C GLY A 159 -6.59 -9.46 21.12
N GLU A 160 -5.32 -9.59 21.53
CA GLU A 160 -4.46 -8.46 21.95
C GLU A 160 -4.25 -7.42 20.83
N LEU A 161 -4.36 -7.83 19.56
CA LEU A 161 -4.16 -6.98 18.38
C LEU A 161 -5.43 -6.21 17.96
N ARG A 162 -6.55 -6.37 18.67
CA ARG A 162 -7.79 -5.60 18.46
C ARG A 162 -8.05 -4.53 19.53
N ARG A 163 -7.13 -4.36 20.50
CA ARG A 163 -7.25 -3.40 21.60
C ARG A 163 -6.89 -1.98 21.18
#